data_AF-A0A553QM35-F1
#
_entry.id   AF-A0A553QM35-F1
#
_cell.length_a   1.000
_cell.length_b   1.000
_cell.length_c   1.000
_cell.angle_alpha   90.00
_cell.angle_beta   90.00
_cell.angle_gamma   90.00
#
_symmetry.space_group_name_H-M   'P 1'
#
loop_
_entity.id
_entity.type
_entity.pdbx_description
1 polymer ?
#
loop_
_entity_poly.entity_id
_entity_poly.type
_entity_poly.pdbx_seq_one_letter_code
_entity_poly.pdbx_strand_id
1 'polypeptide(L)'
;AKVTAAVNQYFPNIPFVATSTFGATWDSVPYSSGGGVVTFQLVLAYNIHRSFVLIYYGDLARTGQQWQAGYNTVDSVDRFIIPASSVSELSSRSNVNVIACWAFHVDGSSDLPANFLPLGKGERVTPRLDNGSSEAITLEQPFQFFGRTHNQTYVSNNGLLTFTGPTSDCNPILHSGKDLIAPLWTHLDNTKGGTISYREETNITVLAQITATVKANLTSSAASSAFIVTWDSVPYYSGRGAGYDTEDSVSSFTMPVSNPHDLSSVGNTNVDGRCSFKVDGSSNVPTNFPAPAIGNIVNPMGNNGSSYVIFLKQPFTYFQRTYQKIFLNSNGFITFTEPLSSQNSSLEMKRDIIAPFWTRLDNRVGGTVSYREDTSTVLLAKVTAAVNQYFPNIPFVATSTFVATWDSVPYSSGGGVVTFQLVLAYNIHRSFVLIYYGDLARTGQQWQAGYNTVDSVDRFIIPASSVSELSSRSNVNVIACWAFHVDGSSDLPANFLPLGKGERVTPRLDNGSSEAITLEQPFQFFGRTHNQTYVSVWFVALHEI
;
A
#
# COMPACT_ATOMS: atom_id res chain seq x y z
N ALA A 1 36.02 -6.26 -18.29
CA ALA A 1 36.52 -6.96 -17.07
C ALA A 1 37.61 -6.15 -16.35
N LYS A 2 38.86 -6.10 -16.83
CA LYS A 2 39.93 -5.32 -16.14
C LYS A 2 39.58 -3.84 -15.94
N VAL A 3 39.10 -3.18 -16.99
CA VAL A 3 38.65 -1.77 -16.93
C VAL A 3 37.47 -1.59 -15.98
N THR A 4 36.51 -2.51 -16.00
CA THR A 4 35.38 -2.53 -15.06
C THR A 4 35.84 -2.61 -13.61
N ALA A 5 36.78 -3.51 -13.31
CA ALA A 5 37.34 -3.65 -11.97
C ALA A 5 38.07 -2.38 -11.53
N ALA A 6 38.84 -1.75 -12.43
CA ALA A 6 39.52 -0.49 -12.15
C ALA A 6 38.53 0.64 -11.84
N VAL A 7 37.48 0.82 -12.67
CA VAL A 7 36.45 1.84 -12.42
C VAL A 7 35.74 1.59 -11.10
N ASN A 8 35.33 0.35 -10.80
CA ASN A 8 34.66 0.02 -9.53
C ASN A 8 35.59 0.19 -8.31
N GLN A 9 36.90 0.08 -8.49
CA GLN A 9 37.87 0.38 -7.44
C GLN A 9 37.99 1.90 -7.21
N TYR A 10 38.00 2.69 -8.28
CA TYR A 10 38.20 4.14 -8.21
C TYR A 10 36.92 4.90 -7.82
N PHE A 11 35.77 4.35 -8.19
CA PHE A 11 34.45 4.91 -7.94
C PHE A 11 33.55 3.85 -7.25
N PRO A 12 33.84 3.48 -6.00
CA PRO A 12 33.18 2.35 -5.33
C PRO A 12 31.68 2.57 -5.10
N ASN A 13 31.22 3.82 -5.12
CA ASN A 13 29.81 4.17 -4.94
C ASN A 13 29.04 4.27 -6.26
N ILE A 14 29.69 4.09 -7.41
CA ILE A 14 29.07 4.18 -8.74
C ILE A 14 29.01 2.79 -9.34
N PRO A 15 27.84 2.11 -9.32
CA PRO A 15 27.70 0.79 -9.93
C PRO A 15 28.04 0.86 -11.42
N PHE A 16 29.08 0.14 -11.85
CA PHE A 16 29.51 0.15 -13.23
C PHE A 16 29.89 -1.22 -13.75
N VAL A 17 29.37 -1.53 -14.94
CA VAL A 17 29.81 -2.63 -15.79
C VAL A 17 29.98 -2.08 -17.20
N ALA A 18 31.23 -2.01 -17.66
CA ALA A 18 31.55 -1.57 -19.02
C ALA A 18 30.93 -2.53 -20.04
N THR A 19 30.11 -2.00 -20.95
CA THR A 19 29.68 -2.73 -22.15
C THR A 19 30.67 -2.53 -23.29
N SER A 20 31.37 -1.39 -23.30
CA SER A 20 32.38 -1.04 -24.29
C SER A 20 33.57 -0.33 -23.65
N THR A 21 34.74 -0.49 -24.26
CA THR A 21 35.97 0.21 -23.88
C THR A 21 36.76 0.60 -25.12
N PHE A 22 37.33 1.79 -25.13
CA PHE A 22 38.27 2.24 -26.15
C PHE A 22 39.61 2.58 -25.48
N GLY A 23 40.73 2.19 -26.09
CA GLY A 23 42.06 2.47 -25.59
C GLY A 23 42.93 3.08 -26.68
N ALA A 24 43.59 4.19 -26.37
CA ALA A 24 44.62 4.80 -27.21
C ALA A 24 45.92 4.90 -26.42
N THR A 25 47.02 4.42 -26.98
CA THR A 25 48.33 4.43 -26.33
C THR A 25 49.32 5.18 -27.21
N TRP A 26 49.98 6.16 -26.63
CA TRP A 26 51.18 6.77 -27.18
C TRP A 26 52.34 6.07 -26.49
N ASP A 27 53.11 5.30 -27.25
CA ASP A 27 54.26 4.56 -26.73
C ASP A 27 55.53 5.13 -27.33
N SER A 28 56.40 5.65 -26.46
CA SER A 28 57.73 6.15 -26.82
C SER A 28 57.69 7.20 -27.94
N VAL A 29 56.68 8.08 -27.92
CA VAL A 29 56.45 9.10 -28.95
C VAL A 29 57.43 10.25 -28.74
N PRO A 30 58.25 10.61 -29.74
CA PRO A 30 59.24 11.68 -29.59
C PRO A 30 58.59 13.07 -29.58
N TYR A 31 59.15 13.97 -28.78
CA TYR A 31 58.82 15.39 -28.88
C TYR A 31 59.34 15.97 -30.19
N SER A 32 58.56 16.84 -30.83
CA SER A 32 58.99 17.55 -32.04
C SER A 32 60.20 18.47 -31.80
N SER A 33 60.40 18.90 -30.56
CA SER A 33 61.57 19.67 -30.11
C SER A 33 62.83 18.84 -29.88
N GLY A 34 62.77 17.50 -29.98
CA GLY A 34 63.90 16.60 -29.76
C GLY A 34 64.24 16.33 -28.28
N GLY A 35 63.39 16.75 -27.34
CA GLY A 35 63.62 16.66 -25.89
C GLY A 35 63.40 15.28 -25.23
N GLY A 36 63.38 14.19 -26.00
CA GLY A 36 63.10 12.82 -25.52
C GLY A 36 61.76 12.27 -26.01
N VAL A 37 61.24 11.24 -25.33
CA VAL A 37 60.00 10.54 -25.67
C VAL A 37 58.96 10.57 -24.54
N VAL A 38 57.70 10.31 -24.88
CA VAL A 38 56.59 10.17 -23.93
C VAL A 38 55.83 8.88 -24.13
N THR A 39 55.41 8.29 -23.02
CA THR A 39 54.47 7.18 -22.98
C THR A 39 53.27 7.53 -22.10
N PHE A 40 52.06 7.44 -22.66
CA PHE A 40 50.81 7.59 -21.92
C PHE A 40 49.66 6.86 -22.62
N GLN A 41 48.61 6.55 -21.87
CA GLN A 41 47.45 5.82 -22.36
C GLN A 41 46.16 6.50 -21.92
N LEU A 42 45.20 6.60 -22.84
CA LEU A 42 43.82 7.02 -22.61
C LEU A 42 42.92 5.79 -22.73
N VAL A 43 42.06 5.57 -21.74
CA VAL A 43 41.03 4.53 -21.76
C VAL A 43 39.67 5.18 -21.53
N LEU A 44 38.78 5.04 -22.49
CA LEU A 44 37.36 5.37 -22.34
C LEU A 44 36.63 4.09 -21.94
N ALA A 45 35.91 4.13 -20.82
CA ALA A 45 35.12 3.02 -20.33
C ALA A 45 33.68 3.47 -20.22
N TYR A 46 32.76 2.82 -20.93
CA TYR A 46 31.39 3.29 -20.96
C TYR A 46 30.38 2.17 -21.09
N ASN A 47 29.16 2.47 -20.64
CA ASN A 47 27.96 1.75 -20.97
C ASN A 47 26.86 2.76 -21.34
N ILE A 48 25.62 2.30 -21.45
CA ILE A 48 24.48 3.15 -21.83
C ILE A 48 24.16 4.24 -20.78
N HIS A 49 24.66 4.11 -19.56
CA HIS A 49 24.36 4.98 -18.41
C HIS A 49 25.53 5.84 -17.95
N ARG A 50 26.75 5.30 -18.07
CA ARG A 50 27.94 5.86 -17.45
C ARG A 50 29.12 5.88 -18.40
N SER A 51 29.90 6.95 -18.36
CA SER A 51 31.12 7.16 -19.11
C SER A 51 32.24 7.62 -18.20
N PHE A 52 33.36 6.92 -18.30
CA PHE A 52 34.57 7.20 -17.54
C PHE A 52 35.75 7.40 -18.48
N VAL A 53 36.62 8.34 -18.11
CA VAL A 53 37.90 8.60 -18.76
C VAL A 53 39.00 8.23 -17.79
N LEU A 54 39.89 7.34 -18.17
CA LEU A 54 41.08 6.97 -17.41
C LEU A 54 42.31 7.37 -18.23
N ILE A 55 43.23 8.09 -17.62
CA ILE A 55 44.48 8.54 -18.22
C ILE A 55 45.62 7.96 -17.38
N TYR A 56 46.50 7.19 -18.03
CA TYR A 56 47.68 6.59 -17.42
C TYR A 56 48.93 7.25 -17.98
N TYR A 57 49.79 7.75 -17.11
CA TYR A 57 51.08 8.32 -17.50
C TYR A 57 52.20 7.30 -17.24
N GLY A 58 53.01 7.04 -18.25
CA GLY A 58 54.23 6.25 -18.12
C GLY A 58 55.43 7.18 -17.97
N ASP A 59 56.52 6.84 -18.67
CA ASP A 59 57.70 7.71 -18.73
C ASP A 59 57.41 8.94 -19.58
N LEU A 60 57.60 10.11 -18.98
CA LEU A 60 57.46 11.39 -19.65
C LEU A 60 58.78 12.15 -19.56
N ALA A 61 59.50 12.28 -20.67
CA ALA A 61 60.75 13.03 -20.71
C ALA A 61 60.52 14.52 -20.37
N ARG A 62 61.43 15.10 -19.60
CA ARG A 62 61.39 16.53 -19.26
C ARG A 62 61.74 17.37 -20.48
N THR A 63 60.90 18.35 -20.80
CA THR A 63 61.15 19.28 -21.91
C THR A 63 60.81 20.72 -21.52
N GLY A 64 61.31 21.69 -22.29
CA GLY A 64 60.90 23.09 -22.21
C GLY A 64 59.66 23.43 -23.06
N GLN A 65 59.00 22.43 -23.66
CA GLN A 65 57.81 22.64 -24.48
C GLN A 65 56.60 22.93 -23.57
N GLN A 66 55.69 23.80 -24.02
CA GLN A 66 54.43 24.01 -23.30
C GLN A 66 53.54 22.78 -23.40
N TRP A 67 52.87 22.45 -22.30
CA TRP A 67 52.03 21.27 -22.17
C TRP A 67 50.83 21.55 -21.27
N GLN A 68 49.73 20.85 -21.51
CA GLN A 68 48.55 20.81 -20.65
C GLN A 68 47.94 19.40 -20.72
N ALA A 69 47.31 18.99 -19.63
CA ALA A 69 46.70 17.68 -19.51
C ALA A 69 45.33 17.80 -18.82
N GLY A 70 44.32 17.09 -19.31
CA GLY A 70 42.96 17.20 -18.79
C GLY A 70 41.90 16.95 -19.87
N TYR A 71 40.69 17.43 -19.63
CA TYR A 71 39.57 17.38 -20.58
C TYR A 71 38.84 18.72 -20.67
N ASN A 72 38.14 18.95 -21.78
CA ASN A 72 37.30 20.13 -22.00
C ASN A 72 36.12 19.76 -22.89
N THR A 73 34.94 20.30 -22.62
CA THR A 73 33.79 20.25 -23.52
C THR A 73 33.86 21.37 -24.57
N VAL A 74 33.07 21.24 -25.64
CA VAL A 74 33.02 22.22 -26.74
C VAL A 74 32.60 23.61 -26.26
N ASP A 75 31.65 23.67 -25.33
CA ASP A 75 31.17 24.91 -24.69
C ASP A 75 32.05 25.36 -23.51
N SER A 76 33.05 24.56 -23.14
CA SER A 76 33.94 24.78 -22.00
C SER A 76 33.26 24.95 -20.63
N VAL A 77 32.01 24.47 -20.52
CA VAL A 77 31.25 24.40 -19.27
C VAL A 77 31.91 23.38 -18.33
N ASP A 78 32.17 22.17 -18.85
CA ASP A 78 32.87 21.12 -18.12
C ASP A 78 34.31 21.00 -18.61
N ARG A 79 35.24 21.52 -17.81
CA ARG A 79 36.67 21.38 -18.05
C ARG A 79 37.40 21.00 -16.77
N PHE A 80 38.44 20.18 -16.93
CA PHE A 80 39.40 19.92 -15.88
C PHE A 80 40.81 19.99 -16.45
N ILE A 81 41.70 20.71 -15.76
CA ILE A 81 43.13 20.74 -16.05
C ILE A 81 43.84 20.10 -14.87
N ILE A 82 44.65 19.08 -15.14
CA ILE A 82 45.44 18.39 -14.12
C ILE A 82 46.43 19.39 -13.50
N PRO A 83 46.36 19.65 -12.18
CA PRO A 83 47.21 20.64 -11.52
C PRO A 83 48.60 20.05 -11.28
N ALA A 84 49.49 20.18 -12.26
CA ALA A 84 50.87 19.72 -12.19
C ALA A 84 51.84 20.87 -12.53
N SER A 85 52.92 21.00 -11.75
CA SER A 85 53.93 22.05 -11.95
C SER A 85 55.03 21.64 -12.94
N SER A 86 55.14 20.34 -13.23
CA SER A 86 56.06 19.77 -14.21
C SER A 86 55.47 18.52 -14.85
N VAL A 87 55.96 18.14 -16.04
CA VAL A 87 55.50 16.92 -16.74
C VAL A 87 55.72 15.67 -15.89
N SER A 88 56.81 15.61 -15.11
CA SER A 88 57.11 14.50 -14.20
C SER A 88 56.08 14.34 -13.06
N GLU A 89 55.34 15.39 -12.71
CA GLU A 89 54.26 15.30 -11.72
C GLU A 89 53.06 14.50 -12.24
N LEU A 90 52.82 14.46 -13.56
CA LEU A 90 51.73 13.67 -14.14
C LEU A 90 51.91 12.17 -13.85
N SER A 91 53.16 11.69 -13.91
CA SER A 91 53.52 10.29 -13.63
C SER A 91 53.70 9.97 -12.15
N SER A 92 53.63 10.96 -11.25
CA SER A 92 53.81 10.75 -9.80
C SER A 92 52.59 11.13 -8.96
N ARG A 93 51.56 11.72 -9.58
CA ARG A 93 50.31 12.14 -8.91
C ARG A 93 49.10 11.41 -9.48
N SER A 94 47.99 11.52 -8.77
CA SER A 94 46.72 10.86 -9.07
C SER A 94 45.58 11.55 -8.34
N ASN A 95 44.36 11.46 -8.87
CA ASN A 95 43.12 11.80 -8.16
C ASN A 95 42.37 10.57 -7.58
N VAL A 96 42.86 9.35 -7.85
CA VAL A 96 42.23 8.09 -7.43
C VAL A 96 43.16 7.21 -6.59
N ASN A 97 44.23 7.81 -6.06
CA ASN A 97 45.23 7.14 -5.22
C ASN A 97 45.92 5.94 -5.91
N VAL A 98 46.03 5.98 -7.24
CA VAL A 98 46.81 5.03 -8.04
C VAL A 98 47.84 5.83 -8.81
N ILE A 99 49.12 5.65 -8.47
CA ILE A 99 50.24 6.42 -9.04
C ILE A 99 50.12 6.47 -10.57
N ALA A 100 50.28 7.68 -11.11
CA ALA A 100 50.21 7.97 -12.55
C ALA A 100 48.85 7.73 -13.22
N CYS A 101 47.79 7.49 -12.45
CA CYS A 101 46.44 7.31 -12.98
C CYS A 101 45.55 8.49 -12.60
N TRP A 102 44.91 9.08 -13.60
CA TRP A 102 43.87 10.09 -13.44
C TRP A 102 42.57 9.53 -14.01
N ALA A 103 41.52 9.44 -13.20
CA ALA A 103 40.24 8.92 -13.65
C ALA A 103 39.10 9.91 -13.38
N PHE A 104 38.19 10.04 -14.33
CA PHE A 104 37.10 11.00 -14.30
C PHE A 104 35.79 10.31 -14.68
N HIS A 105 34.73 10.63 -13.95
CA HIS A 105 33.35 10.33 -14.31
C HIS A 105 32.83 11.54 -15.11
N VAL A 106 32.43 11.34 -16.38
CA VAL A 106 32.32 12.43 -17.38
C VAL A 106 30.97 12.52 -18.10
N ASP A 107 29.96 11.79 -17.64
CA ASP A 107 28.62 11.80 -18.27
C ASP A 107 27.63 12.78 -17.62
N GLY A 108 28.05 13.50 -16.56
CA GLY A 108 27.23 14.49 -15.86
C GLY A 108 26.09 13.90 -15.02
N SER A 109 25.99 12.57 -14.89
CA SER A 109 25.00 11.93 -14.02
C SER A 109 25.38 12.05 -12.55
N SER A 110 24.36 12.15 -11.70
CA SER A 110 24.54 12.12 -10.25
C SER A 110 24.67 10.68 -9.72
N ASP A 111 25.23 10.54 -8.51
CA ASP A 111 25.21 9.28 -7.78
C ASP A 111 23.74 8.88 -7.52
N LEU A 112 23.37 7.65 -7.88
CA LEU A 112 22.03 7.15 -7.56
C LEU A 112 21.89 7.05 -6.03
N PRO A 113 20.77 7.51 -5.45
CA PRO A 113 20.51 7.32 -4.03
C PRO A 113 20.63 5.84 -3.62
N ALA A 114 21.16 5.57 -2.42
CA ALA A 114 21.43 4.21 -1.94
C ALA A 114 20.17 3.30 -1.87
N ASN A 115 18.97 3.89 -1.91
CA ASN A 115 17.69 3.19 -1.89
C ASN A 115 17.18 2.81 -3.30
N PHE A 116 17.88 3.17 -4.38
CA PHE A 116 17.59 2.74 -5.75
C PHE A 116 18.14 1.33 -5.99
N LEU A 117 17.46 0.58 -6.87
CA LEU A 117 17.97 -0.71 -7.35
C LEU A 117 19.16 -0.45 -8.28
N PRO A 118 20.21 -1.28 -8.23
CA PRO A 118 21.40 -1.09 -9.06
C PRO A 118 21.04 -1.21 -10.54
N LEU A 119 21.79 -0.53 -11.41
CA LEU A 119 21.74 -0.77 -12.85
C LEU A 119 22.19 -2.21 -13.16
N GLY A 120 21.51 -2.86 -14.10
CA GLY A 120 21.55 -4.31 -14.28
C GLY A 120 21.93 -4.79 -15.68
N LYS A 121 22.26 -6.08 -15.78
CA LYS A 121 22.45 -6.72 -17.09
C LYS A 121 21.10 -6.80 -17.81
N GLY A 122 21.10 -6.47 -19.11
CA GLY A 122 19.89 -6.55 -19.94
C GLY A 122 19.08 -5.26 -20.03
N GLU A 123 19.61 -4.14 -19.54
CA GLU A 123 18.98 -2.83 -19.71
C GLU A 123 18.84 -2.43 -21.16
N ARG A 124 17.66 -1.91 -21.47
CA ARG A 124 17.29 -1.32 -22.75
C ARG A 124 16.95 0.14 -22.50
N VAL A 125 17.24 1.00 -23.47
CA VAL A 125 16.92 2.43 -23.39
C VAL A 125 15.77 2.77 -24.32
N THR A 126 14.97 3.76 -23.94
CA THR A 126 13.99 4.32 -24.85
C THR A 126 14.67 5.14 -25.96
N PRO A 127 14.01 5.37 -27.11
CA PRO A 127 14.54 6.27 -28.14
C PRO A 127 14.80 7.68 -27.59
N ARG A 128 15.86 8.35 -28.08
CA ARG A 128 16.12 9.77 -27.79
C ARG A 128 15.19 10.66 -28.60
N LEU A 129 14.03 10.96 -28.04
CA LEU A 129 12.93 11.74 -28.62
C LEU A 129 12.25 12.50 -27.49
N ASP A 130 11.88 13.77 -27.69
CA ASP A 130 11.22 14.59 -26.65
C ASP A 130 9.95 13.90 -26.11
N ASN A 131 8.93 13.73 -26.96
CA ASN A 131 7.66 13.07 -26.59
C ASN A 131 7.59 11.62 -27.08
N GLY A 132 8.69 10.88 -26.92
CA GLY A 132 8.82 9.49 -27.35
C GLY A 132 8.26 8.47 -26.36
N SER A 133 8.18 7.23 -26.81
CA SER A 133 7.89 6.05 -26.01
C SER A 133 8.71 4.86 -26.53
N SER A 134 8.90 3.84 -25.70
CA SER A 134 9.39 2.55 -26.18
C SER A 134 8.38 1.89 -27.14
N GLU A 135 8.87 0.95 -27.94
CA GLU A 135 8.04 -0.11 -28.54
C GLU A 135 7.35 -0.96 -27.46
N ALA A 136 6.42 -1.82 -27.85
CA ALA A 136 5.78 -2.77 -26.94
C ALA A 136 6.82 -3.67 -26.26
N ILE A 137 6.75 -3.75 -24.93
CA ILE A 137 7.62 -4.59 -24.11
C ILE A 137 6.78 -5.73 -23.56
N THR A 138 6.97 -6.94 -24.11
CA THR A 138 6.35 -8.15 -23.57
C THR A 138 6.95 -8.46 -22.19
N LEU A 139 6.08 -8.65 -21.20
CA LEU A 139 6.45 -9.06 -19.85
C LEU A 139 6.60 -10.58 -19.81
N GLU A 140 7.65 -11.10 -19.17
CA GLU A 140 7.85 -12.56 -19.02
C GLU A 140 6.73 -13.20 -18.19
N GLN A 141 6.18 -12.45 -17.23
CA GLN A 141 5.01 -12.84 -16.45
C GLN A 141 3.89 -11.80 -16.60
N PRO A 142 2.62 -12.22 -16.76
CA PRO A 142 1.50 -11.29 -16.81
C PRO A 142 1.43 -10.44 -15.53
N PHE A 143 1.29 -9.13 -15.69
CA PHE A 143 1.12 -8.19 -14.59
C PHE A 143 -0.36 -7.95 -14.33
N GLN A 144 -0.79 -8.11 -13.07
CA GLN A 144 -2.14 -7.79 -12.65
C GLN A 144 -2.21 -6.32 -12.22
N PHE A 145 -3.13 -5.56 -12.82
CA PHE A 145 -3.37 -4.16 -12.53
C PHE A 145 -4.87 -3.93 -12.32
N PHE A 146 -5.29 -3.79 -11.06
CA PHE A 146 -6.65 -3.65 -10.58
C PHE A 146 -7.62 -4.66 -11.21
N GLY A 147 -7.25 -5.95 -11.19
CA GLY A 147 -8.04 -7.05 -11.73
C GLY A 147 -7.94 -7.23 -13.25
N ARG A 148 -7.23 -6.35 -13.96
CA ARG A 148 -6.91 -6.49 -15.38
C ARG A 148 -5.54 -7.15 -15.55
N THR A 149 -5.43 -8.08 -16.50
CA THR A 149 -4.18 -8.77 -16.79
C THR A 149 -3.50 -8.15 -18.01
N HIS A 150 -2.26 -7.71 -17.85
CA HIS A 150 -1.44 -7.15 -18.93
C HIS A 150 -0.21 -8.01 -19.20
N ASN A 151 0.01 -8.35 -20.47
CA ASN A 151 1.18 -9.13 -20.90
C ASN A 151 2.28 -8.24 -21.49
N GLN A 152 2.05 -6.93 -21.54
CA GLN A 152 2.97 -5.97 -22.12
C GLN A 152 2.85 -4.61 -21.45
N THR A 153 3.91 -3.80 -21.57
CA THR A 153 3.94 -2.41 -21.12
C THR A 153 4.72 -1.55 -22.11
N TYR A 154 4.63 -0.23 -21.95
CA TYR A 154 5.36 0.77 -22.71
C TYR A 154 5.94 1.79 -21.75
N VAL A 155 7.19 2.20 -22.00
CA VAL A 155 7.90 3.20 -21.21
C VAL A 155 7.85 4.52 -21.95
N SER A 156 7.11 5.50 -21.42
CA SER A 156 7.06 6.84 -21.98
C SER A 156 8.27 7.66 -21.55
N ASN A 157 8.77 8.52 -22.44
CA ASN A 157 9.82 9.46 -22.10
C ASN A 157 9.34 10.48 -21.06
N ASN A 158 8.04 10.74 -21.00
CA ASN A 158 7.37 11.66 -20.08
C ASN A 158 7.04 11.07 -18.69
N GLY A 159 7.76 10.01 -18.29
CA GLY A 159 7.81 9.57 -16.89
C GLY A 159 6.63 8.72 -16.41
N LEU A 160 6.04 7.95 -17.34
CA LEU A 160 4.97 7.01 -17.04
C LEU A 160 5.11 5.69 -17.81
N LEU A 161 4.40 4.69 -17.32
CA LEU A 161 4.14 3.41 -17.97
C LEU A 161 2.68 3.34 -18.41
N THR A 162 2.44 2.81 -19.60
CA THR A 162 1.10 2.41 -20.07
C THR A 162 1.08 0.91 -20.37
N PHE A 163 -0.12 0.34 -20.43
CA PHE A 163 -0.29 -1.08 -20.75
C PHE A 163 -1.01 -1.35 -22.08
N THR A 164 -1.70 -0.34 -22.63
CA THR A 164 -2.50 -0.47 -23.86
C THR A 164 -1.74 -0.07 -25.12
N GLY A 165 -0.92 0.98 -25.05
CA GLY A 165 -0.16 1.48 -26.21
C GLY A 165 0.83 2.59 -25.85
N PRO A 166 1.73 2.96 -26.77
CA PRO A 166 2.68 4.05 -26.55
C PRO A 166 1.95 5.38 -26.44
N THR A 167 2.56 6.35 -25.75
CA THR A 167 1.99 7.69 -25.62
C THR A 167 3.05 8.78 -25.75
N SER A 168 2.65 9.90 -26.35
CA SER A 168 3.42 11.14 -26.46
C SER A 168 2.93 12.21 -25.48
N ASP A 169 1.98 11.89 -24.60
CA ASP A 169 1.37 12.85 -23.69
C ASP A 169 2.38 13.35 -22.65
N CYS A 170 2.65 14.65 -22.63
CA CYS A 170 3.61 15.27 -21.71
C CYS A 170 2.96 16.00 -20.52
N ASN A 171 1.66 16.25 -20.60
CA ASN A 171 0.90 16.91 -19.55
C ASN A 171 0.04 15.91 -18.80
N PRO A 172 0.08 15.91 -17.45
CA PRO A 172 -0.79 15.06 -16.65
C PRO A 172 -2.26 15.34 -16.89
N ILE A 173 -3.01 14.30 -17.24
CA ILE A 173 -4.46 14.33 -17.41
C ILE A 173 -5.08 13.48 -16.30
N LEU A 174 -5.94 14.09 -15.49
CA LEU A 174 -6.80 13.37 -14.57
C LEU A 174 -7.85 12.62 -15.40
N HIS A 175 -8.07 11.33 -15.11
CA HIS A 175 -8.96 10.47 -15.90
C HIS A 175 -8.44 10.29 -17.32
N SER A 176 -7.23 9.73 -17.40
CA SER A 176 -6.51 9.52 -18.65
C SER A 176 -7.23 8.58 -19.63
N GLY A 177 -8.19 7.80 -19.14
CA GLY A 177 -8.83 6.74 -19.91
C GLY A 177 -7.83 5.64 -20.28
N LYS A 178 -6.75 5.49 -19.50
CA LYS A 178 -5.67 4.54 -19.74
C LYS A 178 -5.29 3.87 -18.42
N ASP A 179 -4.99 2.58 -18.48
CA ASP A 179 -4.24 1.93 -17.42
C ASP A 179 -2.80 2.45 -17.47
N LEU A 180 -2.40 3.21 -16.45
CA LEU A 180 -1.07 3.81 -16.37
C LEU A 180 -0.52 3.86 -14.95
N ILE A 181 0.81 3.84 -14.87
CA ILE A 181 1.58 4.10 -13.65
C ILE A 181 2.52 5.26 -13.94
N ALA A 182 2.41 6.34 -13.17
CA ALA A 182 3.18 7.56 -13.36
C ALA A 182 3.99 7.88 -12.10
N PRO A 183 5.22 7.34 -11.94
CA PRO A 183 6.09 7.74 -10.84
C PRO A 183 6.36 9.26 -10.85
N LEU A 184 6.47 9.86 -12.04
CA LEU A 184 6.48 11.30 -12.27
C LEU A 184 6.03 11.59 -13.70
N TRP A 185 4.76 11.93 -13.91
CA TRP A 185 4.27 12.37 -15.21
C TRP A 185 4.56 13.84 -15.41
N THR A 186 5.46 14.12 -16.36
CA THR A 186 5.71 15.48 -16.82
C THR A 186 6.41 15.52 -18.17
N HIS A 187 6.53 16.71 -18.74
CA HIS A 187 7.29 16.97 -19.95
C HIS A 187 8.80 16.83 -19.69
N LEU A 188 9.31 15.64 -19.99
CA LEU A 188 10.71 15.24 -19.89
C LEU A 188 11.30 15.16 -21.29
N ASP A 189 12.55 15.63 -21.47
CA ASP A 189 13.21 15.67 -22.77
C ASP A 189 14.58 15.00 -22.71
N ASN A 190 14.59 13.71 -23.05
CA ASN A 190 15.82 12.94 -23.10
C ASN A 190 16.69 13.27 -24.33
N THR A 191 16.32 14.21 -25.20
CA THR A 191 17.22 14.72 -26.25
C THR A 191 18.21 15.76 -25.70
N LYS A 192 17.91 16.33 -24.53
CA LYS A 192 18.73 17.36 -23.86
C LYS A 192 19.71 16.80 -22.83
N GLY A 193 19.53 15.56 -22.40
CA GLY A 193 20.37 14.92 -21.39
C GLY A 193 19.70 13.72 -20.74
N GLY A 194 20.42 13.07 -19.82
CA GLY A 194 19.92 11.92 -19.06
C GLY A 194 19.70 10.66 -19.89
N THR A 195 19.23 9.60 -19.25
CA THR A 195 18.91 8.31 -19.89
C THR A 195 17.66 7.71 -19.26
N ILE A 196 16.81 7.11 -20.09
CA ILE A 196 15.64 6.36 -19.64
C ILE A 196 15.87 4.91 -19.99
N SER A 197 15.98 4.05 -18.98
CA SER A 197 16.19 2.62 -19.18
C SER A 197 15.14 1.78 -18.48
N TYR A 198 15.01 0.56 -18.98
CA TYR A 198 14.15 -0.45 -18.42
C TYR A 198 14.76 -1.83 -18.58
N ARG A 199 14.38 -2.74 -17.68
CA ARG A 199 14.74 -4.15 -17.74
C ARG A 199 13.73 -5.00 -17.00
N GLU A 200 13.65 -6.27 -17.38
CA GLU A 200 13.03 -7.30 -16.55
C GLU A 200 14.12 -8.00 -15.74
N GLU A 201 13.87 -8.10 -14.43
CA GLU A 201 14.82 -8.58 -13.44
C GLU A 201 14.48 -10.00 -13.03
N THR A 202 15.48 -10.87 -13.14
CA THR A 202 15.41 -12.29 -12.77
C THR A 202 16.53 -12.68 -11.80
N ASN A 203 17.43 -11.75 -11.45
CA ASN A 203 18.49 -12.02 -10.50
C ASN A 203 17.91 -12.24 -9.09
N ILE A 204 18.16 -13.43 -8.55
CA ILE A 204 17.64 -13.85 -7.24
C ILE A 204 18.01 -12.91 -6.09
N THR A 205 19.18 -12.26 -6.14
CA THR A 205 19.62 -11.32 -5.08
C THR A 205 18.83 -10.02 -5.15
N VAL A 206 18.59 -9.51 -6.35
CA VAL A 206 17.80 -8.29 -6.56
C VAL A 206 16.32 -8.58 -6.26
N LEU A 207 15.79 -9.71 -6.71
CA LEU A 207 14.43 -10.14 -6.38
C LEU A 207 14.21 -10.34 -4.88
N ALA A 208 15.23 -10.82 -4.14
CA ALA A 208 15.17 -10.90 -2.68
C ALA A 208 15.12 -9.51 -2.02
N GLN A 209 15.89 -8.53 -2.51
CA GLN A 209 15.84 -7.14 -2.05
C GLN A 209 14.47 -6.49 -2.33
N ILE A 210 13.92 -6.72 -3.52
CA ILE A 210 12.58 -6.27 -3.91
C ILE A 210 11.53 -6.91 -2.98
N THR A 211 11.59 -8.24 -2.81
CA THR A 211 10.68 -8.99 -1.94
C THR A 211 10.71 -8.47 -0.50
N ALA A 212 11.90 -8.22 0.06
CA ALA A 212 12.05 -7.68 1.40
C ALA A 212 11.41 -6.28 1.49
N THR A 213 11.60 -5.44 0.47
CA THR A 213 11.03 -4.09 0.40
C THR A 213 9.50 -4.12 0.32
N VAL A 214 8.93 -5.02 -0.49
CA VAL A 214 7.48 -5.17 -0.60
C VAL A 214 6.90 -5.72 0.70
N LYS A 215 7.47 -6.79 1.25
CA LYS A 215 7.00 -7.40 2.51
C LYS A 215 7.05 -6.48 3.72
N ALA A 216 7.97 -5.53 3.74
CA ALA A 216 8.05 -4.53 4.80
C ALA A 216 6.84 -3.56 4.80
N ASN A 217 6.15 -3.42 3.67
CA ASN A 217 5.08 -2.43 3.49
C ASN A 217 3.73 -3.07 3.10
N LEU A 218 3.72 -4.29 2.57
CA LEU A 218 2.56 -4.98 2.01
C LEU A 218 2.64 -6.49 2.31
N THR A 219 1.50 -7.14 2.52
CA THR A 219 1.42 -8.61 2.66
C THR A 219 1.52 -9.25 1.27
N SER A 220 2.72 -9.72 0.88
CA SER A 220 2.95 -10.34 -0.43
C SER A 220 3.73 -11.66 -0.36
N SER A 221 3.56 -12.49 -1.39
CA SER A 221 4.47 -13.59 -1.71
C SER A 221 5.83 -13.05 -2.19
N ALA A 222 6.82 -13.94 -2.33
CA ALA A 222 8.11 -13.57 -2.90
C ALA A 222 7.96 -13.23 -4.39
N ALA A 223 8.66 -12.18 -4.85
CA ALA A 223 8.67 -11.77 -6.24
C ALA A 223 9.35 -12.84 -7.10
N SER A 224 8.65 -13.32 -8.13
CA SER A 224 9.19 -14.23 -9.15
C SER A 224 9.84 -13.49 -10.33
N SER A 225 9.42 -12.25 -10.58
CA SER A 225 9.98 -11.34 -11.57
C SER A 225 9.75 -9.89 -11.11
N ALA A 226 10.50 -8.95 -11.69
CA ALA A 226 10.24 -7.53 -11.50
C ALA A 226 10.58 -6.74 -12.76
N PHE A 227 9.71 -5.79 -13.14
CA PHE A 227 10.01 -4.84 -14.20
C PHE A 227 10.51 -3.53 -13.59
N ILE A 228 11.72 -3.12 -13.94
CA ILE A 228 12.41 -1.96 -13.36
C ILE A 228 12.59 -0.92 -14.46
N VAL A 229 12.21 0.32 -14.18
CA VAL A 229 12.39 1.46 -15.09
C VAL A 229 13.04 2.60 -14.33
N THR A 230 13.98 3.29 -14.97
CA THR A 230 14.75 4.38 -14.39
C THR A 230 14.84 5.55 -15.36
N TRP A 231 14.37 6.72 -14.92
CA TRP A 231 14.61 8.00 -15.58
C TRP A 231 15.78 8.69 -14.86
N ASP A 232 16.99 8.50 -15.37
CA ASP A 232 18.21 9.02 -14.76
C ASP A 232 18.58 10.38 -15.35
N SER A 233 18.56 11.42 -14.51
CA SER A 233 19.06 12.76 -14.82
C SER A 233 18.43 13.37 -16.10
N VAL A 234 17.17 13.06 -16.39
CA VAL A 234 16.45 13.54 -17.58
C VAL A 234 15.93 14.96 -17.33
N PRO A 235 16.28 15.95 -18.17
CA PRO A 235 15.76 17.31 -18.04
C PRO A 235 14.24 17.39 -18.19
N TYR A 236 13.59 18.26 -17.42
CA TYR A 236 12.14 18.50 -17.49
C TYR A 236 11.81 19.99 -17.54
N TYR A 237 10.68 20.34 -18.16
CA TYR A 237 10.25 21.73 -18.33
C TYR A 237 9.20 22.20 -17.31
N SER A 238 8.37 21.29 -16.82
CA SER A 238 7.35 21.54 -15.80
C SER A 238 7.16 20.28 -14.95
N GLY A 239 6.28 20.25 -13.95
CA GLY A 239 5.92 18.97 -13.30
C GLY A 239 4.72 19.09 -12.40
N ARG A 240 3.77 18.15 -12.56
CA ARG A 240 2.44 18.26 -11.93
C ARG A 240 1.78 16.93 -11.53
N GLY A 241 2.30 15.75 -11.89
CA GLY A 241 1.59 14.49 -11.65
C GLY A 241 2.49 13.36 -11.20
N ALA A 242 2.08 12.64 -10.16
CA ALA A 242 2.62 11.33 -9.80
C ALA A 242 1.48 10.47 -9.23
N GLY A 243 1.46 9.18 -9.50
CA GLY A 243 0.37 8.29 -9.12
C GLY A 243 0.09 7.18 -10.13
N TYR A 244 -1.17 6.78 -10.22
CA TYR A 244 -1.65 5.77 -11.18
C TYR A 244 -3.14 6.01 -11.49
N ASP A 245 -3.60 5.47 -12.61
CA ASP A 245 -4.99 5.57 -13.06
C ASP A 245 -5.36 4.29 -13.82
N THR A 246 -6.62 3.90 -13.74
CA THR A 246 -7.18 2.81 -14.56
C THR A 246 -7.96 3.39 -15.73
N GLU A 247 -8.17 2.58 -16.77
CA GLU A 247 -8.94 2.97 -17.96
C GLU A 247 -10.34 3.51 -17.63
N ASP A 248 -10.98 2.95 -16.60
CA ASP A 248 -12.30 3.38 -16.09
C ASP A 248 -12.21 4.42 -14.95
N SER A 249 -11.00 4.80 -14.53
CA SER A 249 -10.68 5.63 -13.37
C SER A 249 -11.29 5.20 -12.04
N VAL A 250 -11.84 3.99 -11.96
CA VAL A 250 -12.40 3.42 -10.72
C VAL A 250 -11.29 3.26 -9.67
N SER A 251 -10.09 2.91 -10.11
CA SER A 251 -8.90 2.83 -9.26
C SER A 251 -7.86 3.86 -9.71
N SER A 252 -7.91 5.04 -9.11
CA SER A 252 -6.96 6.12 -9.39
C SER A 252 -6.39 6.70 -8.11
N PHE A 253 -5.15 7.16 -8.19
CA PHE A 253 -4.47 7.85 -7.11
C PHE A 253 -3.53 8.90 -7.69
N THR A 254 -3.57 10.09 -7.11
CA THR A 254 -2.65 11.19 -7.44
C THR A 254 -1.98 11.67 -6.16
N MET A 255 -0.65 11.79 -6.20
CA MET A 255 0.14 12.33 -5.10
C MET A 255 -0.30 13.76 -4.80
N PRO A 256 -0.62 14.10 -3.54
CA PRO A 256 -1.08 15.43 -3.16
C PRO A 256 0.08 16.42 -3.00
N VAL A 257 0.91 16.56 -4.04
CA VAL A 257 2.04 17.50 -4.06
C VAL A 257 1.75 18.65 -5.02
N SER A 258 2.15 19.86 -4.62
CA SER A 258 2.04 21.03 -5.49
C SER A 258 3.30 21.24 -6.33
N ASN A 259 4.44 20.70 -5.88
CA ASN A 259 5.73 20.79 -6.55
C ASN A 259 6.37 19.39 -6.65
N PRO A 260 6.89 18.97 -7.82
CA PRO A 260 7.62 17.72 -7.98
C PRO A 260 8.77 17.52 -7.00
N HIS A 261 9.41 18.61 -6.55
CA HIS A 261 10.50 18.53 -5.58
C HIS A 261 10.05 17.87 -4.26
N ASP A 262 8.78 18.05 -3.87
CA ASP A 262 8.23 17.52 -2.64
C ASP A 262 8.13 15.97 -2.67
N LEU A 263 8.10 15.37 -3.87
CA LEU A 263 8.05 13.90 -4.06
C LEU A 263 9.24 13.19 -3.44
N SER A 264 10.38 13.86 -3.28
CA SER A 264 11.55 13.31 -2.58
C SER A 264 11.34 13.13 -1.07
N SER A 265 10.35 13.81 -0.49
CA SER A 265 10.06 13.84 0.94
C SER A 265 8.70 13.25 1.31
N VAL A 266 7.83 13.02 0.33
CA VAL A 266 6.54 12.36 0.54
C VAL A 266 6.59 10.90 0.13
N GLY A 267 5.92 10.05 0.91
CA GLY A 267 5.86 8.62 0.65
C GLY A 267 4.81 7.93 1.51
N ASN A 268 4.38 6.73 1.10
CA ASN A 268 3.52 5.87 1.90
C ASN A 268 4.29 4.74 2.61
N THR A 269 5.61 4.87 2.69
CA THR A 269 6.51 3.97 3.42
C THR A 269 7.34 4.76 4.44
N ASN A 270 8.10 4.09 5.30
CA ASN A 270 9.00 4.73 6.27
C ASN A 270 10.34 5.19 5.64
N VAL A 271 10.40 5.32 4.31
CA VAL A 271 11.59 5.76 3.56
C VAL A 271 11.19 6.95 2.70
N ASP A 272 11.89 8.08 2.88
CA ASP A 272 11.64 9.30 2.12
C ASP A 272 11.76 9.05 0.61
N GLY A 273 10.83 9.63 -0.15
CA GLY A 273 10.76 9.49 -1.60
C GLY A 273 10.37 8.10 -2.11
N ARG A 274 9.94 7.19 -1.22
CA ARG A 274 9.51 5.84 -1.59
C ARG A 274 8.02 5.63 -1.39
N CYS A 275 7.39 5.13 -2.45
CA CYS A 275 6.00 4.71 -2.46
C CYS A 275 5.85 3.24 -2.87
N SER A 276 4.89 2.54 -2.29
CA SER A 276 4.58 1.14 -2.57
C SER A 276 3.07 0.95 -2.63
N PHE A 277 2.58 0.42 -3.74
CA PHE A 277 1.15 0.24 -3.99
C PHE A 277 0.87 -1.23 -4.31
N LYS A 278 -0.14 -1.81 -3.66
CA LYS A 278 -0.68 -3.10 -4.07
C LYS A 278 -1.70 -2.84 -5.18
N VAL A 279 -1.44 -3.39 -6.36
CA VAL A 279 -2.23 -3.10 -7.57
C VAL A 279 -2.76 -4.37 -8.24
N ASP A 280 -2.63 -5.55 -7.62
CA ASP A 280 -3.09 -6.82 -8.22
C ASP A 280 -4.62 -7.01 -8.15
N GLY A 281 -5.35 -6.08 -7.50
CA GLY A 281 -6.78 -6.18 -7.26
C GLY A 281 -7.16 -7.23 -6.20
N SER A 282 -6.18 -7.87 -5.53
CA SER A 282 -6.48 -8.79 -4.44
C SER A 282 -6.73 -8.00 -3.16
N SER A 283 -7.88 -8.21 -2.53
CA SER A 283 -8.26 -7.39 -1.38
C SER A 283 -7.41 -7.75 -0.15
N ASN A 284 -6.94 -6.75 0.60
CA ASN A 284 -6.11 -6.94 1.81
C ASN A 284 -6.89 -7.47 3.02
N VAL A 285 -7.97 -8.19 2.77
CA VAL A 285 -9.00 -8.34 3.78
C VAL A 285 -8.80 -9.64 4.57
N PRO A 286 -8.95 -9.63 5.90
CA PRO A 286 -8.68 -10.80 6.72
C PRO A 286 -9.42 -12.06 6.24
N THR A 287 -8.86 -13.24 6.47
CA THR A 287 -9.46 -14.54 6.07
C THR A 287 -10.88 -14.76 6.61
N ASN A 288 -11.24 -14.10 7.71
CA ASN A 288 -12.58 -14.12 8.30
C ASN A 288 -13.54 -13.09 7.70
N PHE A 289 -13.12 -12.30 6.71
CA PHE A 289 -13.93 -11.26 6.09
C PHE A 289 -15.11 -11.82 5.30
N PRO A 290 -16.31 -11.28 5.58
CA PRO A 290 -17.49 -11.38 4.76
C PRO A 290 -17.30 -11.33 3.24
N ALA A 291 -17.14 -12.42 2.48
CA ALA A 291 -17.15 -12.26 1.02
C ALA A 291 -18.46 -11.56 0.56
N PRO A 292 -18.40 -10.66 -0.44
CA PRO A 292 -19.62 -10.14 -1.06
C PRO A 292 -20.49 -11.30 -1.56
N ALA A 293 -21.79 -11.26 -1.27
CA ALA A 293 -22.70 -12.36 -1.59
C ALA A 293 -23.83 -11.88 -2.49
N ILE A 294 -24.33 -12.78 -3.34
CA ILE A 294 -25.55 -12.56 -4.13
C ILE A 294 -26.71 -12.33 -3.14
N GLY A 295 -27.41 -11.20 -3.26
CA GLY A 295 -28.51 -10.81 -2.37
C GLY A 295 -28.22 -9.65 -1.41
N ASN A 296 -27.03 -9.03 -1.48
CA ASN A 296 -26.77 -7.76 -0.81
C ASN A 296 -27.75 -6.67 -1.30
N ILE A 297 -28.33 -5.93 -0.35
CA ILE A 297 -29.14 -4.74 -0.64
C ILE A 297 -28.18 -3.55 -0.76
N VAL A 298 -28.19 -2.88 -1.91
CA VAL A 298 -27.37 -1.70 -2.17
C VAL A 298 -28.05 -0.47 -1.56
N ASN A 299 -27.31 0.27 -0.75
CA ASN A 299 -27.76 1.54 -0.20
C ASN A 299 -27.85 2.59 -1.35
N PRO A 300 -28.90 3.43 -1.41
CA PRO A 300 -29.05 4.40 -2.49
C PRO A 300 -27.83 5.32 -2.63
N MET A 301 -27.46 5.65 -3.87
CA MET A 301 -26.41 6.62 -4.16
C MET A 301 -26.87 8.02 -3.73
N GLY A 302 -26.19 8.64 -2.76
CA GLY A 302 -26.61 9.93 -2.21
C GLY A 302 -25.52 10.59 -1.37
N ASN A 303 -25.34 11.91 -1.53
CA ASN A 303 -24.23 12.70 -0.98
C ASN A 303 -24.10 12.64 0.56
N ASN A 304 -25.18 12.30 1.27
CA ASN A 304 -25.25 12.07 2.72
C ASN A 304 -26.30 10.97 3.06
N GLY A 305 -26.55 10.04 2.11
CA GLY A 305 -27.72 9.16 2.15
C GLY A 305 -27.63 8.09 3.23
N SER A 306 -28.34 8.28 4.33
CA SER A 306 -28.70 7.16 5.21
C SER A 306 -29.67 6.25 4.46
N SER A 307 -29.58 4.95 4.70
CA SER A 307 -30.56 3.97 4.24
C SER A 307 -31.94 4.31 4.78
N TYR A 308 -32.98 3.76 4.13
CA TYR A 308 -34.26 3.56 4.81
C TYR A 308 -34.07 2.69 6.07
N VAL A 309 -35.08 2.67 6.94
CA VAL A 309 -35.04 1.84 8.15
C VAL A 309 -34.79 0.37 7.77
N ILE A 310 -33.79 -0.24 8.39
CA ILE A 310 -33.47 -1.66 8.23
C ILE A 310 -34.01 -2.36 9.47
N PHE A 311 -35.01 -3.23 9.29
CA PHE A 311 -35.52 -4.08 10.35
C PHE A 311 -34.68 -5.35 10.44
N LEU A 312 -34.08 -5.58 11.60
CA LEU A 312 -33.39 -6.83 11.90
C LEU A 312 -34.43 -7.96 12.05
N LYS A 313 -34.08 -9.20 11.74
CA LYS A 313 -34.91 -10.39 12.00
C LYS A 313 -34.94 -10.75 13.47
N GLN A 314 -33.83 -10.52 14.18
CA GLN A 314 -33.71 -10.68 15.62
C GLN A 314 -33.31 -9.36 16.27
N PRO A 315 -33.80 -9.05 17.48
CA PRO A 315 -33.34 -7.85 18.18
C PRO A 315 -31.85 -7.93 18.49
N PHE A 316 -31.12 -6.84 18.23
CA PHE A 316 -29.70 -6.67 18.61
C PHE A 316 -29.61 -5.93 19.94
N THR A 317 -28.82 -6.42 20.89
CA THR A 317 -28.62 -5.74 22.18
C THR A 317 -27.32 -4.95 22.16
N TYR A 318 -27.42 -3.64 22.35
CA TYR A 318 -26.31 -2.69 22.37
C TYR A 318 -26.31 -1.96 23.72
N PHE A 319 -25.35 -2.31 24.57
CA PHE A 319 -25.14 -1.86 25.95
C PHE A 319 -26.46 -1.83 26.73
N GLN A 320 -27.02 -3.02 26.97
CA GLN A 320 -28.29 -3.26 27.68
C GLN A 320 -29.56 -2.71 27.02
N ARG A 321 -29.45 -2.01 25.87
CA ARG A 321 -30.57 -1.50 25.09
C ARG A 321 -30.82 -2.39 23.89
N THR A 322 -32.07 -2.77 23.66
CA THR A 322 -32.41 -3.70 22.57
C THR A 322 -33.03 -2.96 21.38
N TYR A 323 -32.50 -3.22 20.19
CA TYR A 323 -32.88 -2.56 18.95
C TYR A 323 -33.35 -3.57 17.90
N GLN A 324 -34.53 -3.31 17.33
CA GLN A 324 -35.07 -4.07 16.19
C GLN A 324 -34.76 -3.39 14.84
N LYS A 325 -34.24 -2.17 14.88
CA LYS A 325 -34.01 -1.35 13.69
C LYS A 325 -32.65 -0.69 13.73
N ILE A 326 -32.06 -0.52 12.55
CA ILE A 326 -30.82 0.23 12.33
C ILE A 326 -30.92 1.07 11.05
N PHE A 327 -30.00 2.02 10.90
CA PHE A 327 -29.86 2.86 9.72
C PHE A 327 -28.39 2.84 9.30
N LEU A 328 -28.14 2.48 8.04
CA LEU A 328 -26.80 2.41 7.46
C LEU A 328 -26.48 3.72 6.75
N ASN A 329 -25.32 4.32 7.03
CA ASN A 329 -24.92 5.56 6.39
C ASN A 329 -23.77 5.36 5.39
N SER A 330 -23.86 6.01 4.23
CA SER A 330 -22.80 5.99 3.22
C SER A 330 -21.45 6.51 3.74
N ASN A 331 -21.44 7.36 4.76
CA ASN A 331 -20.23 7.91 5.40
C ASN A 331 -19.56 6.99 6.42
N GLY A 332 -19.92 5.69 6.45
CA GLY A 332 -19.13 4.68 7.18
C GLY A 332 -19.54 4.44 8.64
N PHE A 333 -20.82 4.60 8.95
CA PHE A 333 -21.38 4.32 10.29
C PHE A 333 -22.81 3.80 10.22
N ILE A 334 -23.29 3.23 11.34
CA ILE A 334 -24.70 2.88 11.57
C ILE A 334 -25.25 3.56 12.82
N THR A 335 -26.55 3.86 12.83
CA THR A 335 -27.29 4.35 14.01
C THR A 335 -28.49 3.46 14.32
N PHE A 336 -28.95 3.47 15.56
CA PHE A 336 -30.05 2.59 16.02
C PHE A 336 -31.42 3.29 16.15
N THR A 337 -31.44 4.62 16.27
CA THR A 337 -32.68 5.37 16.59
C THR A 337 -33.31 6.02 15.36
N GLU A 338 -32.52 6.79 14.61
CA GLU A 338 -32.94 7.61 13.48
C GLU A 338 -31.79 7.78 12.47
N PRO A 339 -32.07 8.08 11.19
CA PRO A 339 -31.03 8.38 10.22
C PRO A 339 -30.30 9.67 10.59
N LEU A 340 -28.98 9.67 10.43
CA LEU A 340 -28.14 10.83 10.72
C LEU A 340 -27.53 11.38 9.44
N SER A 341 -27.81 12.64 9.12
CA SER A 341 -27.13 13.40 8.06
C SER A 341 -26.08 14.31 8.71
N SER A 342 -24.88 13.78 8.95
CA SER A 342 -23.77 14.55 9.50
C SER A 342 -22.49 14.31 8.70
N GLN A 343 -21.80 15.41 8.39
CA GLN A 343 -20.51 15.42 7.69
C GLN A 343 -19.32 15.52 8.66
N ASN A 344 -19.58 15.85 9.93
CA ASN A 344 -18.56 15.96 10.96
C ASN A 344 -18.40 14.59 11.64
N SER A 345 -17.27 13.94 11.41
CA SER A 345 -16.90 12.64 11.97
C SER A 345 -16.54 12.76 13.46
N SER A 346 -17.57 12.85 14.31
CA SER A 346 -17.40 12.94 15.76
C SER A 346 -18.29 11.93 16.50
N LEU A 347 -17.63 10.95 17.11
CA LEU A 347 -18.22 9.98 18.03
C LEU A 347 -18.55 10.59 19.40
N GLU A 348 -18.16 11.83 19.68
CA GLU A 348 -18.51 12.55 20.91
C GLU A 348 -20.00 12.98 20.96
N MET A 349 -20.77 12.67 19.92
CA MET A 349 -22.21 12.84 19.93
C MET A 349 -22.87 11.82 20.87
N LYS A 350 -23.68 12.30 21.81
CA LYS A 350 -24.54 11.49 22.69
C LYS A 350 -25.59 10.71 21.88
N ARG A 351 -25.17 9.61 21.24
CA ARG A 351 -26.00 8.77 20.39
C ARG A 351 -25.48 7.33 20.37
N ASP A 352 -26.40 6.37 20.26
CA ASP A 352 -26.03 4.99 19.97
C ASP A 352 -25.62 4.86 18.50
N ILE A 353 -24.32 4.71 18.29
CA ILE A 353 -23.67 4.72 16.98
C ILE A 353 -22.50 3.74 16.97
N ILE A 354 -22.33 3.03 15.85
CA ILE A 354 -21.14 2.25 15.55
C ILE A 354 -20.55 2.78 14.25
N ALA A 355 -19.31 3.23 14.29
CA ALA A 355 -18.59 3.79 13.16
C ALA A 355 -17.34 2.96 12.88
N PRO A 356 -17.41 1.96 11.98
CA PRO A 356 -16.24 1.30 11.47
C PRO A 356 -15.21 2.30 10.93
N PHE A 357 -15.65 3.29 10.17
CA PHE A 357 -14.78 4.33 9.63
C PHE A 357 -15.63 5.52 9.20
N TRP A 358 -15.93 6.43 10.12
CA TRP A 358 -16.72 7.60 9.83
C TRP A 358 -15.87 8.70 9.20
N THR A 359 -16.11 8.97 7.92
CA THR A 359 -15.51 10.06 7.15
C THR A 359 -16.46 10.48 6.03
N ARG A 360 -16.14 11.51 5.23
CA ARG A 360 -17.01 11.87 4.10
C ARG A 360 -16.66 11.02 2.88
N LEU A 361 -17.57 10.12 2.53
CA LEU A 361 -17.44 9.20 1.39
C LEU A 361 -18.44 9.58 0.30
N ASP A 362 -18.10 9.33 -0.96
CA ASP A 362 -18.96 9.65 -2.10
C ASP A 362 -19.19 8.43 -2.98
N ASN A 363 -20.26 7.68 -2.68
CA ASN A 363 -20.67 6.51 -3.45
C ASN A 363 -21.39 6.86 -4.77
N ARG A 364 -21.45 8.14 -5.18
CA ARG A 364 -22.02 8.55 -6.49
C ARG A 364 -20.98 8.51 -7.61
N VAL A 365 -19.70 8.61 -7.25
CA VAL A 365 -18.58 8.66 -8.19
C VAL A 365 -17.81 7.33 -8.29
N GLY A 366 -18.17 6.34 -7.47
CA GLY A 366 -17.60 4.99 -7.51
C GLY A 366 -17.92 4.17 -6.26
N GLY A 367 -17.57 2.88 -6.30
CA GLY A 367 -17.74 1.96 -5.18
C GLY A 367 -19.19 1.61 -4.85
N THR A 368 -19.39 0.82 -3.80
CA THR A 368 -20.72 0.39 -3.35
C THR A 368 -20.82 0.33 -1.84
N VAL A 369 -21.93 0.83 -1.30
CA VAL A 369 -22.33 0.63 0.09
C VAL A 369 -23.48 -0.36 0.10
N SER A 370 -23.30 -1.51 0.74
CA SER A 370 -24.31 -2.56 0.73
C SER A 370 -24.44 -3.23 2.09
N TYR A 371 -25.57 -3.88 2.31
CA TYR A 371 -25.77 -4.67 3.52
C TYR A 371 -26.56 -5.94 3.23
N ARG A 372 -26.46 -6.89 4.15
CA ARG A 372 -27.33 -8.06 4.21
C ARG A 372 -27.53 -8.50 5.65
N GLU A 373 -28.68 -9.11 5.89
CA GLU A 373 -28.89 -9.91 7.08
C GLU A 373 -28.91 -11.38 6.68
N ASP A 374 -28.02 -12.15 7.25
CA ASP A 374 -27.75 -13.52 6.83
C ASP A 374 -28.00 -14.47 8.00
N THR A 375 -28.71 -15.55 7.71
CA THR A 375 -28.99 -16.65 8.65
C THR A 375 -28.54 -17.98 8.08
N SER A 376 -27.69 -17.96 7.05
CA SER A 376 -27.11 -19.16 6.44
C SER A 376 -26.18 -19.84 7.43
N THR A 377 -26.24 -21.17 7.47
CA THR A 377 -25.42 -21.99 8.36
C THR A 377 -23.92 -21.77 8.13
N VAL A 378 -23.51 -21.47 6.89
CA VAL A 378 -22.11 -21.21 6.52
C VAL A 378 -21.60 -19.92 7.16
N LEU A 379 -22.31 -18.80 7.00
CA LEU A 379 -21.85 -17.53 7.56
C LEU A 379 -21.99 -17.52 9.09
N LEU A 380 -23.07 -18.08 9.64
CA LEU A 380 -23.25 -18.19 11.09
C LEU A 380 -22.12 -19.02 11.73
N ALA A 381 -21.71 -20.13 11.11
CA ALA A 381 -20.58 -20.93 11.60
C ALA A 381 -19.26 -20.16 11.56
N LYS A 382 -18.99 -19.41 10.48
CA LYS A 382 -17.78 -18.56 10.35
C LYS A 382 -17.73 -17.47 11.42
N VAL A 383 -18.83 -16.74 11.59
CA VAL A 383 -18.94 -15.67 12.58
C VAL A 383 -18.85 -16.23 14.01
N THR A 384 -19.48 -17.38 14.27
CA THR A 384 -19.37 -18.09 15.55
C THR A 384 -17.92 -18.47 15.85
N ALA A 385 -17.21 -19.05 14.88
CA ALA A 385 -15.80 -19.41 15.04
C ALA A 385 -14.92 -18.18 15.32
N ALA A 386 -15.13 -17.07 14.60
CA ALA A 386 -14.41 -15.83 14.82
C ALA A 386 -14.64 -15.27 16.24
N VAL A 387 -15.90 -15.20 16.69
CA VAL A 387 -16.22 -14.72 18.04
C VAL A 387 -15.61 -15.63 19.11
N ASN A 388 -15.73 -16.96 18.98
CA ASN A 388 -15.15 -17.89 19.95
C ASN A 388 -13.61 -17.87 19.96
N GLN A 389 -12.97 -17.49 18.84
CA GLN A 389 -11.53 -17.23 18.79
C GLN A 389 -11.15 -15.95 19.54
N TYR A 390 -11.93 -14.88 19.35
CA TYR A 390 -11.63 -13.55 19.91
C TYR A 390 -12.02 -13.42 21.39
N PHE A 391 -13.05 -14.15 21.80
CA PHE A 391 -13.64 -14.13 23.14
C PHE A 391 -13.80 -15.56 23.67
N PRO A 392 -12.70 -16.30 23.90
CA PRO A 392 -12.76 -17.73 24.25
C PRO A 392 -13.48 -18.04 25.56
N ASN A 393 -13.63 -17.04 26.43
CA ASN A 393 -14.29 -17.17 27.73
C ASN A 393 -15.80 -16.84 27.69
N ILE A 394 -16.33 -16.41 26.54
CA ILE A 394 -17.75 -16.09 26.39
C ILE A 394 -18.37 -17.13 25.45
N PRO A 395 -19.16 -18.08 25.96
CA PRO A 395 -19.79 -19.07 25.10
C PRO A 395 -20.76 -18.40 24.13
N PHE A 396 -20.54 -18.65 22.83
CA PHE A 396 -21.33 -18.02 21.79
C PHE A 396 -21.62 -18.95 20.61
N VAL A 397 -22.86 -18.89 20.14
CA VAL A 397 -23.31 -19.44 18.86
C VAL A 397 -24.23 -18.40 18.22
N ALA A 398 -23.85 -17.92 17.04
CA ALA A 398 -24.63 -16.91 16.31
C ALA A 398 -25.93 -17.53 15.78
N THR A 399 -27.06 -16.87 16.04
CA THR A 399 -28.35 -17.20 15.42
C THR A 399 -28.76 -16.18 14.37
N SER A 400 -28.13 -15.00 14.36
CA SER A 400 -28.30 -13.97 13.34
C SER A 400 -26.99 -13.20 13.12
N THR A 401 -26.82 -12.70 11.91
CA THR A 401 -25.75 -11.76 11.62
C THR A 401 -26.19 -10.69 10.62
N PHE A 402 -25.73 -9.47 10.85
CA PHE A 402 -25.89 -8.36 9.93
C PHE A 402 -24.51 -7.94 9.42
N VAL A 403 -24.35 -7.82 8.11
CA VAL A 403 -23.10 -7.41 7.46
C VAL A 403 -23.37 -6.15 6.66
N ALA A 404 -22.63 -5.09 6.94
CA ALA A 404 -22.55 -3.89 6.11
C ALA A 404 -21.15 -3.76 5.51
N THR A 405 -21.09 -3.46 4.20
CA THR A 405 -19.86 -3.37 3.42
C THR A 405 -19.81 -2.03 2.71
N TRP A 406 -18.70 -1.32 2.89
CA TRP A 406 -18.27 -0.22 2.02
C TRP A 406 -17.16 -0.82 1.17
N ASP A 407 -17.43 -1.01 -0.12
CA ASP A 407 -16.49 -1.62 -1.05
C ASP A 407 -16.02 -0.58 -2.07
N SER A 408 -14.72 -0.31 -2.06
CA SER A 408 -14.05 0.61 -2.98
C SER A 408 -14.73 1.98 -3.06
N VAL A 409 -15.20 2.51 -1.93
CA VAL A 409 -15.96 3.77 -1.88
C VAL A 409 -14.99 4.96 -1.88
N PRO A 410 -15.10 5.91 -2.81
CA PRO A 410 -14.22 7.08 -2.89
C PRO A 410 -14.37 8.05 -1.71
N TYR A 411 -13.27 8.71 -1.33
CA TYR A 411 -13.34 9.89 -0.47
C TYR A 411 -13.99 11.08 -1.21
N SER A 412 -14.79 11.87 -0.50
CA SER A 412 -15.40 13.07 -1.10
C SER A 412 -14.39 14.16 -1.50
N SER A 413 -13.20 14.14 -0.88
CA SER A 413 -12.07 15.02 -1.24
C SER A 413 -11.31 14.56 -2.49
N GLY A 414 -11.61 13.36 -3.01
CA GLY A 414 -10.68 12.62 -3.86
C GLY A 414 -9.50 12.05 -3.04
N GLY A 415 -8.54 11.44 -3.74
CA GLY A 415 -7.31 10.89 -3.13
C GLY A 415 -7.34 9.39 -2.80
N GLY A 416 -8.32 8.66 -3.32
CA GLY A 416 -8.38 7.20 -3.26
C GLY A 416 -9.73 6.66 -2.78
N VAL A 417 -9.79 5.33 -2.63
CA VAL A 417 -10.98 4.58 -2.21
C VAL A 417 -10.75 3.86 -0.90
N VAL A 418 -11.84 3.46 -0.23
CA VAL A 418 -11.80 2.68 1.00
C VAL A 418 -12.70 1.46 0.93
N THR A 419 -12.22 0.37 1.53
CA THR A 419 -12.93 -0.89 1.68
C THR A 419 -12.91 -1.34 3.14
N PHE A 420 -14.08 -1.51 3.75
CA PHE A 420 -14.24 -2.00 5.12
C PHE A 420 -15.62 -2.62 5.35
N GLN A 421 -15.73 -3.42 6.42
CA GLN A 421 -16.99 -4.04 6.82
C GLN A 421 -17.28 -3.89 8.31
N LEU A 422 -18.58 -3.89 8.58
CA LEU A 422 -19.17 -4.08 9.89
C LEU A 422 -19.93 -5.41 9.91
N VAL A 423 -19.64 -6.26 10.88
CA VAL A 423 -20.41 -7.48 11.16
C VAL A 423 -20.97 -7.39 12.57
N LEU A 424 -22.29 -7.36 12.67
CA LEU A 424 -22.99 -7.60 13.93
C LEU A 424 -23.23 -9.10 14.04
N ALA A 425 -22.72 -9.71 15.09
CA ALA A 425 -22.81 -11.14 15.38
C ALA A 425 -23.58 -11.33 16.67
N TYR A 426 -24.76 -11.94 16.61
CA TYR A 426 -25.62 -11.95 17.79
C TYR A 426 -26.57 -13.14 17.85
N ASN A 427 -27.02 -13.37 19.08
CA ASN A 427 -28.16 -14.20 19.40
C ASN A 427 -29.03 -13.48 20.44
N ILE A 428 -30.02 -14.16 21.01
CA ILE A 428 -30.94 -13.54 21.98
C ILE A 428 -30.27 -13.13 23.31
N HIS A 429 -29.03 -13.59 23.56
CA HIS A 429 -28.31 -13.37 24.83
C HIS A 429 -27.06 -12.50 24.67
N ARG A 430 -26.37 -12.61 23.53
CA ARG A 430 -25.04 -12.02 23.31
C ARG A 430 -25.00 -11.25 22.01
N SER A 431 -24.29 -10.13 22.03
CA SER A 431 -24.11 -9.25 20.88
C SER A 431 -22.65 -8.81 20.76
N PHE A 432 -22.10 -9.03 19.58
CA PHE A 432 -20.73 -8.67 19.24
C PHE A 432 -20.69 -7.80 18.00
N VAL A 433 -19.72 -6.90 17.97
CA VAL A 433 -19.37 -6.05 16.83
C VAL A 433 -18.00 -6.47 16.34
N LEU A 434 -17.89 -6.81 15.06
CA LEU A 434 -16.63 -7.07 14.39
C LEU A 434 -16.46 -6.04 13.27
N ILE A 435 -15.34 -5.35 13.26
CA ILE A 435 -14.94 -4.39 12.25
C ILE A 435 -13.75 -4.97 11.51
N TYR A 436 -13.84 -5.01 10.19
CA TYR A 436 -12.76 -5.48 9.34
C TYR A 436 -12.36 -4.39 8.35
N TYR A 437 -11.06 -4.11 8.28
CA TYR A 437 -10.49 -3.19 7.32
C TYR A 437 -9.86 -3.94 6.15
N GLY A 438 -10.22 -3.53 4.94
CA GLY A 438 -9.52 -3.90 3.72
C GLY A 438 -8.55 -2.80 3.33
N ASP A 439 -8.58 -2.44 2.05
CA ASP A 439 -7.78 -1.34 1.53
C ASP A 439 -8.35 0.00 1.95
N LEU A 440 -7.57 0.75 2.74
CA LEU A 440 -7.92 2.11 3.12
C LEU A 440 -6.87 3.08 2.59
N ALA A 441 -7.20 3.84 1.54
CA ALA A 441 -6.30 4.85 1.01
C ALA A 441 -6.02 5.95 2.06
N ARG A 442 -4.79 6.50 2.07
CA ARG A 442 -4.44 7.61 2.98
C ARG A 442 -5.28 8.83 2.64
N THR A 443 -5.66 9.59 3.67
CA THR A 443 -6.44 10.81 3.50
C THR A 443 -6.03 11.88 4.49
N GLY A 444 -6.13 13.14 4.07
CA GLY A 444 -6.08 14.30 4.97
C GLY A 444 -7.45 14.66 5.55
N GLN A 445 -8.51 13.98 5.13
CA GLN A 445 -9.85 14.18 5.65
C GLN A 445 -9.94 13.71 7.11
N GLN A 446 -10.71 14.43 7.92
CA GLN A 446 -11.00 13.99 9.28
C GLN A 446 -11.79 12.67 9.28
N TRP A 447 -11.40 11.74 10.14
CA TRP A 447 -12.07 10.47 10.31
C TRP A 447 -12.03 10.04 11.77
N GLN A 448 -13.00 9.21 12.16
CA GLN A 448 -13.00 8.52 13.44
C GLN A 448 -13.52 7.09 13.26
N ALA A 449 -13.07 6.19 14.12
CA ALA A 449 -13.52 4.80 14.14
C ALA A 449 -13.76 4.34 15.58
N GLY A 450 -14.79 3.54 15.80
CA GLY A 450 -15.20 3.09 17.13
C GLY A 450 -16.71 3.08 17.32
N TYR A 451 -17.16 3.30 18.56
CA TYR A 451 -18.57 3.31 18.92
C TYR A 451 -18.83 4.25 20.10
N ASN A 452 -20.08 4.70 20.25
CA ASN A 452 -20.54 5.46 21.42
C ASN A 452 -21.98 5.07 21.79
N THR A 453 -22.36 5.34 23.03
CA THR A 453 -23.74 5.29 23.52
C THR A 453 -24.32 6.69 23.77
N VAL A 454 -25.64 6.76 23.84
CA VAL A 454 -26.39 8.01 24.09
C VAL A 454 -26.11 8.64 25.45
N ASP A 455 -25.81 7.84 26.46
CA ASP A 455 -25.35 8.31 27.77
C ASP A 455 -23.83 8.53 27.82
N SER A 456 -23.11 8.07 26.79
CA SER A 456 -21.65 8.09 26.67
C SER A 456 -20.92 7.38 27.81
N VAL A 457 -21.61 6.47 28.49
CA VAL A 457 -21.04 5.58 29.51
C VAL A 457 -20.15 4.54 28.83
N ASP A 458 -20.65 3.94 27.76
CA ASP A 458 -19.92 2.95 26.97
C ASP A 458 -19.45 3.57 25.66
N ARG A 459 -18.16 3.88 25.59
CA ARG A 459 -17.53 4.50 24.44
C ARG A 459 -16.15 3.93 24.17
N PHE A 460 -15.84 3.73 22.90
CA PHE A 460 -14.50 3.42 22.47
C PHE A 460 -14.18 4.15 21.17
N ILE A 461 -13.08 4.91 21.16
CA ILE A 461 -12.50 5.49 19.94
C ILE A 461 -11.21 4.73 19.67
N ILE A 462 -11.08 4.17 18.47
CA ILE A 462 -9.90 3.41 18.09
C ILE A 462 -8.69 4.35 18.06
N PRO A 463 -7.64 4.10 18.87
CA PRO A 463 -6.48 4.99 18.97
C PRO A 463 -5.51 4.75 17.81
N ALA A 464 -5.83 5.29 16.65
CA ALA A 464 -5.00 5.26 15.46
C ALA A 464 -4.74 6.69 14.95
N SER A 465 -3.47 7.02 14.74
CA SER A 465 -3.01 8.34 14.25
C SER A 465 -3.09 8.47 12.73
N SER A 466 -3.22 7.36 12.02
CA SER A 466 -3.36 7.32 10.57
C SER A 466 -4.24 6.16 10.12
N VAL A 467 -4.76 6.26 8.91
CA VAL A 467 -5.56 5.20 8.26
C VAL A 467 -4.74 3.90 8.11
N SER A 468 -3.43 4.01 7.86
CA SER A 468 -2.52 2.86 7.80
C SER A 468 -2.34 2.17 9.16
N GLU A 469 -2.36 2.94 10.25
CA GLU A 469 -2.33 2.38 11.61
C GLU A 469 -3.65 1.70 11.95
N LEU A 470 -4.78 2.25 11.49
CA LEU A 470 -6.11 1.68 11.68
C LEU A 470 -6.22 0.28 11.06
N SER A 471 -5.70 0.09 9.84
CA SER A 471 -5.71 -1.20 9.14
C SER A 471 -4.60 -2.17 9.56
N SER A 472 -3.57 -1.72 10.27
CA SER A 472 -2.47 -2.59 10.74
C SER A 472 -2.60 -3.03 12.21
N ARG A 473 -3.47 -2.37 12.99
CA ARG A 473 -3.71 -2.70 14.41
C ARG A 473 -4.95 -3.57 14.63
N SER A 474 -5.02 -4.13 15.83
CA SER A 474 -6.11 -4.99 16.30
C SER A 474 -6.15 -5.05 17.82
N ASN A 475 -7.33 -5.27 18.40
CA ASN A 475 -7.51 -5.62 19.81
C ASN A 475 -7.69 -7.14 20.04
N VAL A 476 -7.74 -7.94 18.98
CA VAL A 476 -7.98 -9.40 19.02
C VAL A 476 -6.85 -10.22 18.38
N ASN A 477 -5.69 -9.59 18.17
CA ASN A 477 -4.52 -10.21 17.56
C ASN A 477 -4.79 -10.77 16.14
N VAL A 478 -5.74 -10.18 15.42
CA VAL A 478 -6.01 -10.43 14.00
C VAL A 478 -5.85 -9.12 13.26
N ILE A 479 -4.79 -9.00 12.46
CA ILE A 479 -4.48 -7.78 11.69
C ILE A 479 -5.73 -7.25 10.98
N ALA A 480 -5.92 -5.94 11.00
CA ALA A 480 -7.05 -5.24 10.38
C ALA A 480 -8.43 -5.60 10.96
N CYS A 481 -8.50 -6.22 12.14
CA CYS A 481 -9.75 -6.59 12.80
C CYS A 481 -9.86 -5.97 14.19
N TRP A 482 -11.01 -5.34 14.47
CA TRP A 482 -11.39 -4.86 15.79
C TRP A 482 -12.70 -5.52 16.21
N ALA A 483 -12.75 -6.08 17.42
CA ALA A 483 -13.93 -6.79 17.90
C ALA A 483 -14.35 -6.31 19.29
N PHE A 484 -15.65 -6.20 19.54
CA PHE A 484 -16.19 -5.73 20.80
C PHE A 484 -17.37 -6.59 21.24
N HIS A 485 -17.41 -6.93 22.52
CA HIS A 485 -18.58 -7.49 23.20
C HIS A 485 -19.45 -6.31 23.67
N VAL A 486 -20.68 -6.22 23.19
CA VAL A 486 -21.48 -4.97 23.26
C VAL A 486 -22.89 -5.17 23.82
N ASP A 487 -23.25 -6.31 24.40
CA ASP A 487 -24.59 -6.46 25.03
C ASP A 487 -24.65 -5.89 26.47
N GLY A 488 -23.51 -5.54 27.06
CA GLY A 488 -23.40 -4.99 28.42
C GLY A 488 -23.52 -6.04 29.53
N SER A 489 -23.47 -7.33 29.20
CA SER A 489 -23.37 -8.40 30.18
C SER A 489 -21.93 -8.60 30.65
N SER A 490 -21.78 -9.02 31.91
CA SER A 490 -20.49 -9.37 32.49
C SER A 490 -19.91 -10.65 31.87
N ASP A 491 -18.59 -10.73 31.84
CA ASP A 491 -17.87 -11.96 31.49
C ASP A 491 -18.27 -13.07 32.46
N LEU A 492 -18.76 -14.19 31.91
CA LEU A 492 -19.12 -15.34 32.74
C LEU A 492 -17.84 -16.11 33.11
N PRO A 493 -17.77 -16.67 34.33
CA PRO A 493 -16.72 -17.61 34.69
C PRO A 493 -16.68 -18.81 33.71
N ALA A 494 -15.47 -19.29 33.38
CA ALA A 494 -15.24 -20.32 32.35
C ALA A 494 -15.95 -21.68 32.61
N ASN A 495 -16.47 -21.91 33.82
CA ASN A 495 -17.20 -23.11 34.21
C ASN A 495 -18.72 -23.02 33.98
N PHE A 496 -19.24 -21.93 33.42
CA PHE A 496 -20.64 -21.83 33.01
C PHE A 496 -20.88 -22.64 31.73
N LEU A 497 -21.98 -23.38 31.69
CA LEU A 497 -22.35 -24.15 30.50
C LEU A 497 -22.62 -23.19 29.32
N PRO A 498 -22.21 -23.54 28.08
CA PRO A 498 -22.47 -22.74 26.89
C PRO A 498 -23.95 -22.52 26.63
N LEU A 499 -24.30 -21.28 26.25
CA LEU A 499 -25.65 -20.93 25.84
C LEU A 499 -26.00 -21.66 24.53
N GLY A 500 -27.10 -22.42 24.54
CA GLY A 500 -27.43 -23.42 23.51
C GLY A 500 -28.69 -23.14 22.69
N LYS A 501 -28.93 -23.99 21.67
CA LYS A 501 -30.14 -23.93 20.83
C LYS A 501 -31.35 -24.39 21.65
N GLY A 502 -32.33 -23.50 21.88
CA GLY A 502 -33.56 -23.81 22.62
C GLY A 502 -33.75 -23.02 23.92
N GLU A 503 -32.79 -22.14 24.28
CA GLU A 503 -32.92 -21.29 25.46
C GLU A 503 -34.07 -20.29 25.35
N ARG A 504 -34.71 -20.02 26.49
CA ARG A 504 -35.84 -19.11 26.64
C ARG A 504 -35.51 -18.08 27.71
N VAL A 505 -35.79 -16.81 27.41
CA VAL A 505 -35.64 -15.71 28.38
C VAL A 505 -36.99 -15.47 29.05
N THR A 506 -37.04 -15.48 30.38
CA THR A 506 -38.21 -15.03 31.13
C THR A 506 -38.40 -13.52 30.96
N PRO A 507 -39.64 -13.02 30.76
CA PRO A 507 -39.91 -11.59 30.69
C PRO A 507 -39.33 -10.84 31.90
N ARG A 508 -38.70 -9.68 31.67
CA ARG A 508 -38.20 -8.80 32.74
C ARG A 508 -39.39 -8.13 33.46
N LEU A 509 -39.99 -8.85 34.41
CA LEU A 509 -40.95 -8.33 35.39
C LEU A 509 -40.32 -8.49 36.78
N ASP A 510 -40.45 -7.51 37.66
CA ASP A 510 -39.84 -7.48 39.02
C ASP A 510 -40.15 -8.73 39.88
N ASN A 511 -41.17 -9.49 39.51
CA ASN A 511 -41.63 -10.72 40.15
C ASN A 511 -42.04 -11.81 39.14
N GLY A 512 -41.52 -11.76 37.91
CA GLY A 512 -41.87 -12.69 36.84
C GLY A 512 -41.40 -14.13 37.12
N SER A 513 -42.26 -15.10 36.84
CA SER A 513 -41.89 -16.52 36.69
C SER A 513 -42.07 -16.91 35.23
N SER A 514 -41.28 -17.88 34.75
CA SER A 514 -41.57 -18.56 33.49
C SER A 514 -42.94 -19.24 33.55
N GLU A 515 -43.54 -19.48 32.38
CA GLU A 515 -44.55 -20.54 32.26
C GLU A 515 -43.95 -21.91 32.62
N ALA A 516 -44.80 -22.92 32.81
CA ALA A 516 -44.35 -24.28 33.12
C ALA A 516 -43.44 -24.82 32.01
N ILE A 517 -42.20 -25.13 32.36
CA ILE A 517 -41.22 -25.74 31.45
C ILE A 517 -41.32 -27.26 31.62
N THR A 518 -41.83 -27.94 30.60
CA THR A 518 -41.89 -29.41 30.59
C THR A 518 -40.49 -29.97 30.33
N LEU A 519 -40.02 -30.84 31.22
CA LEU A 519 -38.72 -31.49 31.12
C LEU A 519 -38.80 -32.63 30.10
N GLU A 520 -37.82 -32.74 29.20
CA GLU A 520 -37.80 -33.79 28.17
C GLU A 520 -37.70 -35.20 28.77
N GLN A 521 -37.16 -35.32 29.98
CA GLN A 521 -37.10 -36.54 30.78
C GLN A 521 -37.50 -36.23 32.23
N PRO A 522 -38.13 -37.17 32.95
CA PRO A 522 -38.45 -36.98 34.36
C PRO A 522 -37.19 -36.74 35.19
N PHE A 523 -37.18 -35.67 36.00
CA PHE A 523 -36.08 -35.34 36.88
C PHE A 523 -36.34 -35.89 38.29
N GLN A 524 -35.40 -36.67 38.82
CA GLN A 524 -35.45 -37.18 40.19
C GLN A 524 -34.80 -36.19 41.15
N PHE A 525 -35.57 -35.64 42.08
CA PHE A 525 -35.09 -34.74 43.12
C PHE A 525 -35.45 -35.30 44.49
N PHE A 526 -34.44 -35.71 45.27
CA PHE A 526 -34.62 -36.35 46.58
C PHE A 526 -35.65 -37.50 46.59
N GLY A 527 -35.66 -38.35 45.56
CA GLY A 527 -36.54 -39.50 45.45
C GLY A 527 -37.96 -39.20 44.94
N ARG A 528 -38.24 -37.94 44.56
CA ARG A 528 -39.49 -37.52 43.92
C ARG A 528 -39.27 -37.26 42.44
N THR A 529 -40.27 -37.59 41.63
CA THR A 529 -40.23 -37.45 40.17
C THR A 529 -40.93 -36.16 39.75
N HIS A 530 -40.20 -35.30 39.04
CA HIS A 530 -40.70 -34.02 38.52
C HIS A 530 -40.66 -34.01 37.00
N ASN A 531 -41.75 -33.58 36.37
CA ASN A 531 -41.84 -33.45 34.91
C ASN A 531 -41.88 -32.00 34.44
N GLN A 532 -41.97 -31.06 35.37
CA GLN A 532 -42.07 -29.64 35.08
C GLN A 532 -41.21 -28.82 36.06
N THR A 533 -40.69 -27.70 35.56
CA THR A 533 -39.98 -26.70 36.37
C THR A 533 -40.43 -25.30 36.00
N TYR A 534 -40.17 -24.36 36.90
CA TYR A 534 -40.32 -22.93 36.67
C TYR A 534 -39.02 -22.22 37.01
N VAL A 535 -38.73 -21.17 36.26
CA VAL A 535 -37.58 -20.27 36.52
C VAL A 535 -38.15 -18.92 36.93
N SER A 536 -37.86 -18.50 38.16
CA SER A 536 -38.18 -17.16 38.67
C SER A 536 -36.90 -16.33 38.78
N VAL A 537 -37.06 -15.00 38.80
CA VAL A 537 -35.98 -14.05 39.08
C VAL A 537 -35.26 -14.36 40.41
N TRP A 538 -35.93 -15.03 41.35
CA TRP A 538 -35.40 -15.30 42.70
C TRP A 538 -34.96 -16.75 42.95
N PHE A 539 -35.55 -17.73 42.27
CA PHE A 539 -35.27 -19.16 42.49
C PHE A 539 -35.81 -20.03 41.33
N VAL A 540 -35.35 -21.29 41.29
CA VAL A 540 -35.92 -22.33 40.42
C VAL A 540 -36.84 -23.20 41.29
N ALA A 541 -38.06 -23.45 40.82
CA ALA A 541 -39.04 -24.29 41.52
C ALA A 541 -39.42 -25.51 40.68
N LEU A 542 -39.40 -26.70 41.31
CA LEU A 542 -39.83 -27.97 40.71
C LEU A 542 -41.28 -28.26 41.12
N HIS A 543 -42.13 -28.67 40.19
CA HIS A 543 -43.51 -29.07 40.49
C HIS A 543 -43.62 -30.60 40.51
N GLU A 544 -44.24 -31.13 41.56
CA GLU A 544 -44.57 -32.56 41.69
C GLU A 544 -45.93 -32.85 41.02
N ILE A 545 -46.18 -34.10 40.64
CA ILE A 545 -47.51 -34.50 40.10
C ILE A 545 -48.57 -34.38 41.19
#